data_AF-A0A506RML5-F1
#
_entry.id   AF-A0A506RML5-F1
#
_cell.length_a   1.000
_cell.length_b   1.000
_cell.length_c   1.000
_cell.angle_alpha   90.00
_cell.angle_beta   90.00
_cell.angle_gamma   90.00
#
_symmetry.space_group_name_H-M   'P 1'
#
loop_
_entity.id
_entity.type
_entity.pdbx_description
1 polymer ?
#
loop_
_entity_poly.entity_id
_entity_poly.type
_entity_poly.pdbx_seq_one_letter_code
_entity_poly.pdbx_strand_id
1 'polypeptide(L)'
;MVLPVSERQFKLLKLLCEVSPEPLSKKQLTEMLWDDVVVSDWSLFRLISDTRQLLGDNGDSQQIIHTAHGIGFWMSKPEVISLSEQDNQASHQNVQHAKGLYWVGAAAIIIAIVAVILWPVYQHQQMQAAIARIAVYQSNTFTSFNAQVLRRNELAEMLQHRLGVARNMQFEKFFSHYYSEMNQQELFVFNQIRAITETGLYQNNQAIVNELNEYPDILEAIPLTHELQQHLTFWLNKYHSVFTQRPDMCLLYVGVEDGVPYPSGVDQNVKTWLDNHP
;
A
#
# COMPACT_ATOMS: atom_id res chain seq x y z
N MET A 1 5.20 -18.80 -36.40
CA MET A 1 6.44 -19.16 -35.68
C MET A 1 7.59 -18.92 -36.64
N VAL A 2 8.53 -18.02 -36.34
CA VAL A 2 9.71 -17.79 -37.19
C VAL A 2 10.81 -18.72 -36.70
N LEU A 3 11.27 -19.65 -37.54
CA LEU A 3 12.39 -20.52 -37.20
C LEU A 3 13.71 -19.75 -37.42
N PRO A 4 14.62 -19.69 -36.44
CA PRO A 4 15.92 -19.02 -36.59
C PRO A 4 16.88 -19.93 -37.39
N VAL A 5 16.71 -19.95 -38.72
CA VAL A 5 17.54 -20.75 -39.63
C VAL A 5 18.83 -19.99 -39.92
N SER A 6 20.00 -20.61 -39.69
CA SER A 6 21.28 -20.04 -40.11
C SER A 6 21.47 -20.15 -41.63
N GLU A 7 22.34 -19.31 -42.21
CA GLU A 7 22.63 -19.29 -43.64
C GLU A 7 23.01 -20.68 -44.21
N ARG A 8 23.84 -21.44 -43.47
CA ARG A 8 24.26 -22.78 -43.90
C ARG A 8 23.14 -23.81 -43.82
N GLN A 9 22.26 -23.72 -42.81
CA GLN A 9 21.09 -24.60 -42.72
C GLN A 9 20.11 -24.31 -43.86
N PHE A 10 19.92 -23.03 -44.19
CA PHE A 10 19.09 -22.63 -45.32
C PHE A 10 19.66 -23.13 -46.66
N LYS A 11 20.98 -22.99 -46.86
CA LYS A 11 21.67 -23.49 -48.06
C LYS A 11 21.55 -25.02 -48.18
N LEU A 12 21.73 -25.76 -47.08
CA LEU A 12 21.53 -27.20 -47.04
C LEU A 12 20.11 -27.60 -47.46
N LEU A 13 19.09 -26.95 -46.90
CA LEU A 13 17.69 -27.23 -47.24
C LEU A 13 17.42 -26.95 -48.71
N LYS A 14 17.90 -25.81 -49.23
CA LYS A 14 17.79 -25.48 -50.65
C LYS A 14 18.40 -26.56 -51.55
N LEU A 15 19.62 -27.00 -51.26
CA LEU A 15 20.32 -28.03 -52.05
C LEU A 15 19.55 -29.36 -52.06
N LEU A 16 19.05 -29.79 -50.89
CA LEU A 16 18.26 -31.02 -50.80
C LEU A 16 16.89 -30.87 -51.48
N CYS A 17 16.25 -29.70 -51.41
CA CYS A 17 15.01 -29.40 -52.12
C CYS A 17 15.18 -29.49 -53.64
N GLU A 18 16.26 -28.94 -54.18
CA GLU A 18 16.48 -28.83 -55.64
C GLU A 18 16.66 -30.19 -56.31
N VAL A 19 17.26 -31.14 -55.60
CA VAL A 19 17.59 -32.47 -56.12
C VAL A 19 16.63 -33.55 -55.60
N SER A 20 15.74 -33.19 -54.68
CA SER A 20 14.76 -34.10 -54.08
C SER A 20 13.93 -34.82 -55.16
N PRO A 21 13.71 -36.15 -55.04
CA PRO A 21 14.05 -37.00 -53.89
C PRO A 21 15.42 -37.70 -53.99
N GLU A 22 16.30 -37.32 -54.92
CA GLU A 22 17.57 -38.00 -55.11
C GLU A 22 18.62 -37.63 -54.02
N PRO A 23 19.43 -38.58 -53.54
CA PRO A 23 20.43 -38.31 -52.52
C PRO A 23 21.65 -37.59 -53.05
N LEU A 24 22.04 -36.53 -52.34
CA LEU A 24 23.34 -35.89 -52.49
C LEU A 24 24.36 -36.59 -51.59
N SER A 25 25.51 -36.94 -52.17
CA SER A 25 26.59 -37.57 -51.42
C SER A 25 27.22 -36.62 -50.39
N LYS A 26 27.86 -37.18 -49.37
CA LYS A 26 28.58 -36.37 -48.36
C LYS A 26 29.61 -35.42 -49.00
N LYS A 27 30.34 -35.90 -50.02
CA LYS A 27 31.33 -35.10 -50.74
C LYS A 27 30.68 -33.92 -51.46
N GLN A 28 29.60 -34.18 -52.21
CA GLN A 28 28.85 -33.12 -52.92
C GLN A 28 28.28 -32.09 -51.95
N LEU A 29 27.68 -32.53 -50.84
CA LEU A 29 27.15 -31.63 -49.82
C LEU A 29 28.27 -30.78 -49.20
N THR A 30 29.40 -31.39 -48.85
CA THR A 30 30.53 -30.67 -48.25
C THR A 30 31.07 -29.60 -49.21
N GLU A 31 31.31 -29.95 -50.48
CA GLU A 31 31.80 -29.02 -51.51
C GLU A 31 30.81 -27.87 -51.77
N MET A 32 29.51 -28.16 -51.85
CA MET A 32 28.51 -27.14 -52.12
C MET A 32 28.20 -26.24 -50.91
N LEU A 33 28.37 -26.75 -49.68
CA LEU A 33 28.07 -25.99 -48.45
C LEU A 33 29.25 -25.15 -47.95
N TRP A 34 30.47 -25.66 -48.10
CA TRP A 34 31.71 -25.03 -47.63
C TRP A 34 32.65 -24.79 -48.81
N ASP A 35 32.24 -23.84 -49.67
CA ASP A 35 33.04 -23.38 -50.79
C ASP A 35 34.44 -22.95 -50.30
N ASP A 36 35.48 -23.53 -50.90
CA ASP A 36 36.90 -23.32 -50.56
C ASP A 36 37.31 -23.55 -49.08
N VAL A 37 36.53 -24.30 -48.28
CA VAL A 37 36.89 -24.63 -46.89
C VAL A 37 36.86 -26.13 -46.63
N VAL A 38 38.03 -26.71 -46.31
CA VAL A 38 38.15 -28.11 -45.92
C VAL A 38 37.57 -28.29 -44.51
N VAL A 39 36.45 -29.00 -44.41
CA VAL A 39 35.82 -29.37 -43.15
C VAL A 39 35.80 -30.90 -42.97
N SER A 40 35.79 -31.35 -41.71
CA SER A 40 35.61 -32.77 -41.39
C SER A 40 34.17 -33.23 -41.68
N ASP A 41 33.98 -34.53 -41.95
CA ASP A 41 32.66 -35.15 -42.07
C ASP A 41 31.75 -34.88 -40.85
N TRP A 42 32.35 -34.72 -39.67
CA TRP A 42 31.63 -34.38 -38.45
C TRP A 42 30.87 -33.06 -38.54
N SER A 43 31.43 -32.07 -39.26
CA SER A 43 30.79 -30.77 -39.48
C SER A 43 29.51 -30.92 -40.32
N LEU A 44 29.53 -31.78 -41.33
CA LEU A 44 28.34 -32.10 -42.14
C LEU A 44 27.29 -32.83 -41.30
N PHE A 45 27.68 -33.85 -40.52
CA PHE A 45 26.75 -34.57 -39.66
C PHE A 45 26.09 -33.68 -38.63
N ARG A 46 26.86 -32.78 -38.02
CA ARG A 46 26.35 -31.81 -37.05
C ARG A 46 25.35 -30.87 -37.70
N LEU A 47 25.68 -30.32 -38.88
CA LEU A 47 24.75 -29.44 -39.60
C LEU A 47 23.43 -30.16 -39.93
N ILE A 48 23.48 -31.42 -40.39
CA ILE A 48 22.27 -32.23 -40.64
C ILE A 48 21.46 -32.44 -39.35
N SER A 49 22.13 -32.76 -38.24
CA SER A 49 21.49 -32.97 -36.95
C SER A 49 20.79 -31.70 -36.45
N ASP A 50 21.50 -30.57 -36.48
CA ASP A 50 20.98 -29.29 -36.02
C ASP A 50 19.81 -28.82 -36.90
N THR A 51 19.88 -29.06 -38.22
CA THR A 51 18.77 -28.78 -39.15
C THR A 51 17.56 -29.68 -38.89
N ARG A 52 17.76 -30.98 -38.65
CA ARG A 52 16.65 -31.90 -38.29
C ARG A 52 15.94 -31.41 -37.03
N GLN A 53 16.70 -31.10 -35.98
CA GLN A 53 16.15 -30.59 -34.72
C GLN A 53 15.36 -29.28 -34.92
N LEU A 54 15.87 -28.37 -35.75
CA LEU A 54 15.21 -27.10 -36.07
C LEU A 54 13.85 -27.32 -36.77
N LEU A 55 13.74 -28.36 -37.59
CA LEU A 55 12.51 -28.72 -38.30
C LEU A 55 11.57 -29.60 -37.48
N GLY A 56 11.92 -29.94 -36.24
CA GLY A 56 11.19 -30.89 -35.42
C GLY A 56 11.29 -32.35 -35.90
N ASP A 57 12.26 -32.64 -36.78
CA ASP A 57 12.60 -33.98 -37.23
C ASP A 57 13.69 -34.58 -36.32
N ASN A 58 13.81 -35.90 -36.27
CA ASN A 58 14.86 -36.57 -35.51
C ASN A 58 15.49 -37.71 -36.32
N GLY A 59 16.66 -38.17 -35.86
CA GLY A 59 17.45 -39.19 -36.56
C GLY A 59 16.77 -40.56 -36.69
N ASP A 60 15.73 -40.82 -35.88
CA ASP A 60 14.99 -42.08 -35.87
C ASP A 60 13.73 -42.01 -36.73
N SER A 61 13.02 -40.87 -36.71
CA SER A 61 11.79 -40.65 -37.48
C SER A 61 12.06 -40.29 -38.94
N GLN A 62 13.14 -39.55 -39.21
CA GLN A 62 13.59 -39.09 -40.54
C GLN A 62 12.45 -38.71 -41.48
N GLN A 63 11.53 -37.85 -41.04
CA GLN A 63 10.32 -37.54 -41.82
C GLN A 63 10.61 -36.51 -42.94
N ILE A 64 11.60 -35.65 -42.71
CA ILE A 64 11.92 -34.52 -43.59
C ILE A 64 13.26 -34.76 -44.27
N ILE A 65 14.34 -34.93 -43.49
CA ILE A 65 15.68 -35.21 -44.02
C ILE A 65 16.01 -36.68 -43.77
N HIS A 66 16.28 -37.42 -44.84
CA HIS A 66 16.52 -38.85 -44.83
C HIS A 66 18.00 -39.17 -45.03
N THR A 67 18.46 -40.26 -44.41
CA THR A 67 19.82 -40.77 -44.57
C THR A 67 19.81 -41.97 -45.53
N ALA A 68 20.41 -41.80 -46.71
CA ALA A 68 20.69 -42.91 -47.63
C ALA A 68 22.01 -43.57 -47.21
N HIS A 69 21.93 -44.70 -46.51
CA HIS A 69 23.08 -45.37 -45.92
C HIS A 69 24.18 -45.64 -46.96
N GLY A 70 25.42 -45.24 -46.67
CA GLY A 70 26.56 -45.37 -47.58
C GLY A 70 26.62 -44.36 -48.74
N ILE A 71 25.57 -43.54 -48.94
CA ILE A 71 25.47 -42.61 -50.07
C ILE A 71 25.51 -41.16 -49.57
N GLY A 72 24.53 -40.75 -48.75
CA GLY A 72 24.40 -39.36 -48.32
C GLY A 72 23.02 -39.01 -47.77
N PHE A 73 22.50 -37.83 -48.11
CA PHE A 73 21.25 -37.31 -47.57
C PHE A 73 20.31 -36.83 -48.69
N TRP A 74 19.00 -37.00 -48.47
CA TRP A 74 17.95 -36.50 -49.35
C TRP A 74 16.79 -35.94 -48.51
N MET A 75 15.88 -35.22 -49.15
CA MET A 75 14.70 -34.65 -48.49
C MET A 75 13.42 -35.08 -49.20
N SER A 76 12.33 -35.23 -48.45
CA SER A 76 11.00 -35.46 -49.01
C SER A 76 10.59 -34.32 -49.94
N LYS A 77 9.96 -34.63 -51.09
CA LYS A 77 9.52 -33.61 -52.07
C LYS A 77 8.55 -32.61 -51.40
N PRO A 78 8.86 -31.31 -51.38
CA PRO A 78 7.96 -30.33 -50.78
C PRO A 78 6.70 -30.15 -51.63
N GLU A 79 5.55 -30.08 -50.97
CA GLU A 79 4.29 -29.67 -51.59
C GLU A 79 4.25 -28.15 -51.71
N VAL A 80 4.13 -27.63 -52.94
CA VAL A 80 4.06 -26.18 -53.18
C VAL A 80 2.64 -25.71 -52.90
N ILE A 81 2.46 -25.03 -51.77
CA ILE A 81 1.21 -24.35 -51.44
C ILE A 81 1.32 -22.91 -51.95
N SER A 82 0.47 -22.53 -52.90
CA SER A 82 0.32 -21.12 -53.31
C SER A 82 -0.42 -20.36 -52.20
N LEU A 83 0.24 -19.39 -51.57
CA LEU A 83 -0.39 -18.49 -50.61
C LEU A 83 -1.46 -17.66 -51.33
N SER A 84 -2.73 -17.87 -51.00
CA SER A 84 -3.81 -17.03 -51.51
C SER A 84 -3.84 -15.71 -50.73
N GLU A 85 -4.22 -14.61 -51.39
CA GLU A 85 -4.24 -13.25 -50.81
C GLU A 85 -5.16 -13.09 -49.58
N GLN A 86 -5.94 -14.12 -49.23
CA GLN A 86 -6.81 -14.15 -48.06
C GLN A 86 -6.04 -14.29 -46.73
N ASP A 87 -4.82 -14.86 -46.71
CA ASP A 87 -4.02 -15.03 -45.49
C ASP A 87 -3.33 -13.73 -45.01
N ASN A 88 -3.23 -12.71 -45.87
CA ASN A 88 -2.66 -11.41 -45.49
C ASN A 88 -3.60 -10.59 -44.58
N GLN A 89 -4.91 -10.81 -44.61
CA GLN A 89 -5.85 -10.05 -43.77
C GLN A 89 -5.86 -10.51 -42.30
N ALA A 90 -5.67 -11.81 -42.03
CA ALA A 90 -5.59 -12.34 -40.67
C ALA A 90 -4.32 -11.89 -39.92
N SER A 91 -3.23 -11.69 -40.65
CA SER A 91 -1.93 -11.25 -40.10
C SER A 91 -1.93 -9.78 -39.67
N HIS A 92 -2.70 -8.92 -40.36
CA HIS A 92 -2.84 -7.50 -40.02
C HIS A 92 -3.77 -7.25 -38.81
N GLN A 93 -4.69 -8.17 -38.48
CA GLN A 93 -5.56 -8.04 -37.30
C GLN A 93 -4.83 -8.38 -35.99
N ASN A 94 -3.97 -9.41 -35.95
CA ASN A 94 -3.25 -9.79 -34.73
C ASN A 94 -2.21 -8.75 -34.26
N VAL A 95 -1.60 -8.00 -35.19
CA VAL A 95 -0.70 -6.88 -34.83
C VAL A 95 -1.48 -5.67 -34.28
N GLN A 96 -2.75 -5.48 -34.67
CA GLN A 96 -3.60 -4.43 -34.10
C GLN A 96 -4.04 -4.76 -32.66
N HIS A 97 -4.37 -6.01 -32.36
CA HIS A 97 -4.72 -6.44 -30.99
C HIS A 97 -3.50 -6.39 -30.04
N ALA A 98 -2.31 -6.76 -30.51
CA ALA A 98 -1.09 -6.64 -29.70
C ALA A 98 -0.75 -5.19 -29.33
N LYS A 99 -0.95 -4.22 -30.26
CA LYS A 99 -0.77 -2.79 -29.98
C LYS A 99 -1.70 -2.29 -28.87
N GLY A 100 -2.96 -2.72 -28.85
CA GLY A 100 -3.91 -2.37 -27.78
C GLY A 100 -3.44 -2.82 -26.39
N LEU A 101 -2.83 -4.01 -26.28
CA LEU A 101 -2.33 -4.54 -25.02
C LEU A 101 -1.10 -3.76 -24.48
N TYR A 102 -0.20 -3.30 -25.36
CA TYR A 102 0.91 -2.43 -24.96
C TYR A 102 0.45 -1.06 -24.46
N TRP A 103 -0.59 -0.47 -25.08
CA TRP A 103 -1.15 0.80 -24.63
C TRP A 103 -1.85 0.69 -23.28
N VAL A 104 -2.53 -0.44 -23.00
CA VAL A 104 -3.11 -0.71 -21.67
C VAL A 104 -2.01 -0.86 -20.61
N GLY A 105 -0.94 -1.59 -20.91
CA GLY A 105 0.22 -1.72 -20.01
C GLY A 105 0.92 -0.39 -19.75
N ALA A 106 1.17 0.41 -20.79
CA ALA A 106 1.77 1.74 -20.65
C ALA A 106 0.86 2.70 -19.86
N ALA A 107 -0.45 2.68 -20.11
CA ALA A 107 -1.41 3.48 -19.34
C ALA A 107 -1.43 3.08 -17.85
N ALA A 108 -1.39 1.78 -17.53
CA ALA A 108 -1.32 1.31 -16.15
C ALA A 108 -0.04 1.77 -15.44
N ILE A 109 1.11 1.76 -16.12
CA ILE A 109 2.37 2.27 -15.59
C ILE A 109 2.29 3.78 -15.35
N ILE A 110 1.74 4.55 -16.29
CA ILE A 110 1.55 5.99 -16.12
C ILE A 110 0.64 6.27 -14.93
N ILE A 111 -0.47 5.54 -14.78
CA ILE A 111 -1.38 5.67 -13.63
C ILE A 111 -0.64 5.36 -12.32
N ALA A 112 0.17 4.29 -12.28
CA ALA A 112 0.94 3.95 -11.10
C ALA A 112 1.98 5.04 -10.75
N ILE A 113 2.67 5.58 -11.75
CA ILE A 113 3.63 6.70 -11.57
C ILE A 113 2.89 7.94 -11.05
N VAL A 114 1.76 8.29 -11.66
CA VAL A 114 0.93 9.42 -11.23
C VAL A 114 0.45 9.20 -9.79
N ALA A 115 0.00 7.99 -9.43
CA ALA A 115 -0.41 7.67 -8.07
C ALA A 115 0.75 7.84 -7.07
N VAL A 116 1.96 7.39 -7.41
CA VAL A 116 3.16 7.58 -6.56
C VAL A 116 3.51 9.06 -6.41
N ILE A 117 3.39 9.85 -7.47
CA ILE A 117 3.66 11.31 -7.44
C ILE A 117 2.61 12.05 -6.61
N LEU A 118 1.34 11.65 -6.71
CA LEU A 118 0.23 12.29 -6.00
C LEU A 118 0.09 11.80 -4.55
N TRP A 119 0.64 10.64 -4.21
CA TRP A 119 0.54 10.05 -2.87
C TRP A 119 1.02 10.98 -1.74
N PRO A 120 2.20 11.64 -1.82
CA PRO A 120 2.64 12.58 -0.80
C PRO A 120 1.71 13.78 -0.64
N VAL A 121 1.14 14.27 -1.75
CA VAL A 121 0.18 15.39 -1.73
C VAL A 121 -1.08 14.98 -0.99
N TYR A 122 -1.59 13.78 -1.26
CA TYR A 122 -2.73 13.23 -0.56
C TYR A 122 -2.46 13.06 0.95
N GLN A 123 -1.31 12.48 1.31
CA GLN A 123 -0.90 12.33 2.71
C GLN A 123 -0.79 13.68 3.42
N HIS A 124 -0.20 14.68 2.77
CA HIS A 124 -0.08 16.03 3.32
C HIS A 124 -1.45 16.66 3.57
N GLN A 125 -2.40 16.52 2.64
CA GLN A 125 -3.77 17.00 2.82
C GLN A 125 -4.49 16.30 3.98
N GLN A 126 -4.31 14.99 4.14
CA GLN A 126 -4.91 14.27 5.27
C GLN A 126 -4.33 14.69 6.61
N MET A 127 -3.01 14.89 6.68
CA MET A 127 -2.33 15.40 7.87
C MET A 127 -2.84 16.81 8.23
N GLN A 128 -2.93 17.72 7.26
CA GLN A 128 -3.52 19.04 7.47
C GLN A 128 -4.96 18.95 8.01
N ALA A 129 -5.79 18.10 7.41
CA ALA A 129 -7.15 17.88 7.86
C ALA A 129 -7.22 17.29 9.29
N ALA A 130 -6.32 16.38 9.64
CA ALA A 130 -6.19 15.82 10.98
C ALA A 130 -5.81 16.89 12.01
N ILE A 131 -4.85 17.75 11.69
CA ILE A 131 -4.43 18.87 12.56
C ILE A 131 -5.59 19.85 12.77
N ALA A 132 -6.38 20.13 11.73
CA ALA A 132 -7.57 20.97 11.84
C ALA A 132 -8.64 20.33 12.76
N ARG A 133 -8.85 19.01 12.67
CA ARG A 133 -9.74 18.28 13.58
C ARG A 133 -9.24 18.31 15.02
N ILE A 134 -7.93 18.10 15.25
CA ILE A 134 -7.29 18.22 16.58
C ILE A 134 -7.58 19.60 17.18
N ALA A 135 -7.42 20.68 16.41
CA ALA A 135 -7.70 22.04 16.88
C ALA A 135 -9.17 22.21 17.33
N VAL A 136 -10.11 21.64 16.59
CA VAL A 136 -11.54 21.64 16.96
C VAL A 136 -11.77 20.83 18.25
N TYR A 137 -11.21 19.63 18.35
CA TYR A 137 -11.34 18.80 19.54
C TYR A 137 -10.71 19.43 20.79
N GLN A 138 -9.57 20.11 20.65
CA GLN A 138 -8.94 20.89 21.72
C GLN A 138 -9.87 22.03 22.19
N SER A 139 -10.45 22.78 21.26
CA SER A 139 -11.41 23.85 21.57
C SER A 139 -12.65 23.33 22.30
N ASN A 140 -13.20 22.19 21.85
CA ASN A 140 -14.35 21.54 22.49
C ASN A 140 -14.02 21.03 23.89
N THR A 141 -12.83 20.44 24.06
CA THR A 141 -12.33 19.97 25.36
C THR A 141 -12.18 21.14 26.32
N PHE A 142 -11.57 22.24 25.88
CA PHE A 142 -11.39 23.44 26.71
C PHE A 142 -12.73 24.07 27.11
N THR A 143 -13.68 24.16 26.18
CA THR A 143 -15.04 24.65 26.46
C THR A 143 -15.74 23.77 27.50
N SER A 144 -15.63 22.45 27.33
CA SER A 144 -16.20 21.47 28.26
C SER A 144 -15.55 21.54 29.65
N PHE A 145 -14.23 21.73 29.70
CA PHE A 145 -13.49 21.92 30.95
C PHE A 145 -13.98 23.16 31.70
N ASN A 146 -14.17 24.29 31.01
CA ASN A 146 -14.70 25.51 31.63
C ASN A 146 -16.12 25.30 32.18
N ALA A 147 -16.99 24.62 31.42
CA ALA A 147 -18.33 24.25 31.90
C ALA A 147 -18.28 23.35 33.14
N GLN A 148 -17.37 22.37 33.16
CA GLN A 148 -17.15 21.47 34.30
C GLN A 148 -16.67 22.25 35.53
N VAL A 149 -15.76 23.22 35.38
CA VAL A 149 -15.26 24.08 36.45
C VAL A 149 -16.40 24.87 37.12
N LEU A 150 -17.32 25.41 36.32
CA LEU A 150 -18.48 26.14 36.85
C LEU A 150 -19.40 25.21 37.68
N ARG A 151 -19.76 24.03 37.14
CA ARG A 151 -20.60 23.05 37.83
C ARG A 151 -19.93 22.48 39.09
N ARG A 152 -18.61 22.26 39.04
CA ARG A 152 -17.81 21.87 40.22
C ARG A 152 -17.91 22.91 41.33
N ASN A 153 -17.68 24.18 41.00
CA ASN A 153 -17.71 25.24 42.01
C ASN A 153 -19.11 25.34 42.65
N GLU A 154 -20.16 25.27 41.82
CA GLU A 154 -21.56 25.22 42.29
C GLU A 154 -21.80 24.03 43.24
N LEU A 155 -21.41 22.81 42.86
CA LEU A 155 -21.59 21.63 43.72
C LEU A 155 -20.85 21.76 45.06
N ALA A 156 -19.65 22.33 45.04
CA ALA A 156 -18.89 22.59 46.26
C ALA A 156 -19.60 23.59 47.16
N GLU A 157 -20.09 24.71 46.61
CA GLU A 157 -20.85 25.71 47.36
C GLU A 157 -22.13 25.13 47.96
N MET A 158 -22.89 24.33 47.20
CA MET A 158 -24.11 23.65 47.67
C MET A 158 -23.82 22.76 48.88
N LEU A 159 -22.80 21.90 48.79
CA LEU A 159 -22.41 20.99 49.86
C LEU A 159 -21.90 21.74 51.09
N GLN A 160 -21.02 22.73 50.90
CA GLN A 160 -20.47 23.51 52.00
C GLN A 160 -21.56 24.26 52.76
N HIS A 161 -22.50 24.88 52.05
CA HIS A 161 -23.61 25.61 52.65
C HIS A 161 -24.57 24.66 53.39
N ARG A 162 -24.98 23.55 52.76
CA ARG A 162 -25.97 22.64 53.38
C ARG A 162 -25.39 21.88 54.57
N LEU A 163 -24.17 21.37 54.45
CA LEU A 163 -23.54 20.54 55.49
C LEU A 163 -22.84 21.39 56.56
N GLY A 164 -22.66 22.69 56.33
CA GLY A 164 -21.91 23.57 57.24
C GLY A 164 -20.42 23.21 57.31
N VAL A 165 -19.84 22.70 56.22
CA VAL A 165 -18.45 22.24 56.14
C VAL A 165 -17.61 23.16 55.27
N ALA A 166 -16.30 23.22 55.53
CA ALA A 166 -15.34 23.88 54.67
C ALA A 166 -14.54 22.85 53.85
N ARG A 167 -14.34 23.10 52.55
CA ARG A 167 -13.49 22.24 51.72
C ARG A 167 -12.01 22.39 52.11
N ASN A 168 -11.43 21.33 52.66
CA ASN A 168 -10.00 21.25 53.03
C ASN A 168 -9.20 20.23 52.19
N MET A 169 -9.83 19.63 51.17
CA MET A 169 -9.24 18.61 50.30
C MET A 169 -9.55 18.91 48.83
N GLN A 170 -8.86 18.24 47.91
CA GLN A 170 -9.13 18.33 46.47
C GLN A 170 -10.60 18.02 46.15
N PHE A 171 -11.11 18.61 45.07
CA PHE A 171 -12.54 18.51 44.72
C PHE A 171 -12.99 17.06 44.53
N GLU A 172 -12.17 16.22 43.89
CA GLU A 172 -12.47 14.80 43.66
C GLU A 172 -12.69 14.05 44.98
N LYS A 173 -11.80 14.29 45.96
CA LYS A 173 -11.89 13.69 47.29
C LYS A 173 -13.07 14.24 48.07
N PHE A 174 -13.32 15.55 47.98
CA PHE A 174 -14.42 16.21 48.67
C PHE A 174 -15.78 15.67 48.21
N PHE A 175 -16.00 15.56 46.90
CA PHE A 175 -17.25 15.04 46.36
C PHE A 175 -17.43 13.55 46.62
N SER A 176 -16.37 12.76 46.50
CA SER A 176 -16.39 11.33 46.84
C SER A 176 -16.72 11.11 48.32
N HIS A 177 -16.14 11.91 49.22
CA HIS A 177 -16.37 11.81 50.66
C HIS A 177 -17.84 12.03 51.04
N TYR A 178 -18.48 13.05 50.45
CA TYR A 178 -19.88 13.39 50.74
C TYR A 178 -20.90 12.76 49.78
N TYR A 179 -20.48 11.87 48.87
CA TYR A 179 -21.33 11.34 47.80
C TYR A 179 -22.62 10.68 48.33
N SER A 180 -22.52 9.85 49.38
CA SER A 180 -23.69 9.19 49.98
C SER A 180 -24.63 10.14 50.72
N GLU A 181 -24.19 11.36 51.03
CA GLU A 181 -24.96 12.38 51.74
C GLU A 181 -25.57 13.42 50.79
N MET A 182 -25.30 13.32 49.48
CA MET A 182 -25.82 14.27 48.49
C MET A 182 -27.33 14.16 48.38
N ASN A 183 -28.01 15.31 48.40
CA ASN A 183 -29.44 15.38 48.10
C ASN A 183 -29.69 15.31 46.59
N GLN A 184 -30.96 15.29 46.17
CA GLN A 184 -31.33 15.17 44.75
C GLN A 184 -30.80 16.31 43.87
N GLN A 185 -30.77 17.55 44.38
CA GLN A 185 -30.26 18.70 43.62
C GLN A 185 -28.74 18.64 43.45
N GLU A 186 -28.02 18.23 44.50
CA GLU A 186 -26.57 18.04 44.47
C GLU A 186 -26.19 16.88 43.53
N LEU A 187 -26.92 15.76 43.61
CA LEU A 187 -26.77 14.63 42.69
C LEU A 187 -27.04 15.03 41.24
N PHE A 188 -28.00 15.93 41.00
CA PHE A 188 -28.25 16.46 39.66
C PHE A 188 -27.02 17.20 39.11
N VAL A 189 -26.42 18.10 39.88
CA VAL A 189 -25.19 18.80 39.48
C VAL A 189 -24.02 17.82 39.34
N PHE A 190 -23.84 16.90 40.28
CA PHE A 190 -22.83 15.84 40.22
C PHE A 190 -22.92 15.03 38.91
N ASN A 191 -24.13 14.62 38.53
CA ASN A 191 -24.35 13.86 37.30
C ASN A 191 -24.10 14.69 36.04
N GLN A 192 -24.37 16.00 36.06
CA GLN A 192 -23.99 16.90 34.96
C GLN A 192 -22.47 17.00 34.80
N ILE A 193 -21.71 17.09 35.91
CA ILE A 193 -20.24 17.09 35.87
C ILE A 193 -19.74 15.78 35.26
N ARG A 194 -20.32 14.63 35.64
CA ARG A 194 -19.99 13.33 35.02
C ARG A 194 -20.31 13.31 33.53
N ALA A 195 -21.47 13.81 33.14
CA ALA A 195 -21.88 13.87 31.73
C ALA A 195 -20.92 14.73 30.91
N ILE A 196 -20.51 15.91 31.41
CA ILE A 196 -19.50 16.77 30.75
C ILE A 196 -18.16 16.04 30.61
N THR A 197 -17.78 15.24 31.61
CA THR A 197 -16.54 14.43 31.55
C THR A 197 -16.62 13.38 30.43
N GLU A 198 -17.74 12.68 30.31
CA GLU A 198 -17.95 11.63 29.29
C GLU A 198 -18.07 12.23 27.87
N THR A 199 -18.99 13.18 27.68
CA THR A 199 -19.34 13.67 26.33
C THR A 199 -18.47 14.82 25.87
N GLY A 200 -18.00 15.66 26.81
CA GLY A 200 -17.20 16.84 26.52
C GLY A 200 -15.71 16.56 26.52
N LEU A 201 -15.20 15.88 27.55
CA LEU A 201 -13.76 15.65 27.69
C LEU A 201 -13.32 14.34 27.04
N TYR A 202 -13.89 13.22 27.45
CA TYR A 202 -13.43 11.89 27.01
C TYR A 202 -13.52 11.71 25.50
N GLN A 203 -14.66 12.01 24.88
CA GLN A 203 -14.83 11.84 23.44
C GLN A 203 -13.83 12.67 22.62
N ASN A 204 -13.62 13.94 22.99
CA ASN A 204 -12.68 14.80 22.29
C ASN A 204 -11.22 14.42 22.56
N ASN A 205 -10.87 14.07 23.81
CA ASN A 205 -9.53 13.58 24.15
C ASN A 205 -9.18 12.30 23.40
N GLN A 206 -10.12 11.36 23.31
CA GLN A 206 -9.96 10.12 22.54
C GLN A 206 -9.79 10.43 21.05
N ALA A 207 -10.58 11.35 20.50
CA ALA A 207 -10.47 11.76 19.12
C ALA A 207 -9.09 12.37 18.81
N ILE A 208 -8.57 13.25 19.67
CA ILE A 208 -7.21 13.82 19.53
C ILE A 208 -6.16 12.70 19.50
N VAL A 209 -6.22 11.76 20.45
CA VAL A 209 -5.25 10.65 20.50
C VAL A 209 -5.36 9.77 19.25
N ASN A 210 -6.57 9.53 18.74
CA ASN A 210 -6.76 8.76 17.50
C ASN A 210 -6.10 9.47 16.30
N GLU A 211 -6.30 10.78 16.15
CA GLU A 211 -5.66 11.55 15.08
C GLU A 211 -4.13 11.52 15.19
N LEU A 212 -3.58 11.69 16.40
CA LEU A 212 -2.13 11.65 16.63
C LEU A 212 -1.52 10.25 16.38
N ASN A 213 -2.29 9.19 16.60
CA ASN A 213 -1.85 7.82 16.32
C ASN A 213 -1.94 7.47 14.83
N GLU A 214 -2.97 7.97 14.14
CA GLU A 214 -3.17 7.74 12.70
C GLU A 214 -2.19 8.54 11.85
N TYR A 215 -1.82 9.75 12.31
CA TYR A 215 -0.91 10.67 11.62
C TYR A 215 0.29 11.01 12.53
N PRO A 216 1.23 10.08 12.76
CA PRO A 216 2.35 10.26 13.70
C PRO A 216 3.33 11.36 13.27
N ASP A 217 3.38 11.74 11.99
CA ASP A 217 4.19 12.85 11.48
C ASP A 217 3.85 14.19 12.17
N ILE A 218 2.63 14.33 12.70
CA ILE A 218 2.21 15.49 13.51
C ILE A 218 3.10 15.64 14.76
N LEU A 219 3.53 14.52 15.35
CA LEU A 219 4.35 14.47 16.57
C LEU A 219 5.72 15.12 16.37
N GLU A 220 6.26 15.04 15.15
CA GLU A 220 7.51 15.68 14.78
C GLU A 220 7.30 17.11 14.25
N ALA A 221 6.18 17.35 13.56
CA ALA A 221 5.90 18.62 12.89
C ALA A 221 5.46 19.74 13.84
N ILE A 222 4.77 19.41 14.93
CA ILE A 222 4.18 20.41 15.84
C ILE A 222 4.75 20.22 17.26
N PRO A 223 5.46 21.22 17.82
CA PRO A 223 6.01 21.12 19.17
C PRO A 223 4.94 20.84 20.22
N LEU A 224 5.31 20.04 21.23
CA LEU A 224 4.49 19.66 22.39
C LEU A 224 3.37 18.63 22.11
N THR A 225 3.22 18.15 20.88
CA THR A 225 2.18 17.16 20.55
C THR A 225 2.49 15.76 21.07
N HIS A 226 3.77 15.41 21.25
CA HIS A 226 4.18 14.18 21.91
C HIS A 226 3.77 14.17 23.39
N GLU A 227 4.03 15.27 24.10
CA GLU A 227 3.60 15.48 25.49
C GLU A 227 2.07 15.51 25.61
N LEU A 228 1.38 16.06 24.61
CA LEU A 228 -0.09 16.05 24.55
C LEU A 228 -0.62 14.63 24.43
N GLN A 229 -0.06 13.83 23.51
CA GLN A 229 -0.42 12.42 23.35
C GLN A 229 -0.20 11.64 24.65
N GLN A 230 0.94 11.84 25.31
CA GLN A 230 1.26 11.20 26.60
C GLN A 230 0.25 11.59 27.68
N HIS A 231 -0.01 12.89 27.84
CA HIS A 231 -0.96 13.41 28.82
C HIS A 231 -2.37 12.83 28.60
N LEU A 232 -2.88 12.89 27.35
CA LEU A 232 -4.21 12.41 27.02
C LEU A 232 -4.32 10.89 27.13
N THR A 233 -3.29 10.14 26.73
CA THR A 233 -3.27 8.68 26.91
C THR A 233 -3.35 8.31 28.39
N PHE A 234 -2.60 8.99 29.24
CA PHE A 234 -2.69 8.78 30.69
C PHE A 234 -4.08 9.13 31.22
N TRP A 235 -4.64 10.25 30.79
CA TRP A 235 -6.00 10.67 31.16
C TRP A 235 -7.06 9.64 30.74
N LEU A 236 -7.00 9.13 29.52
CA LEU A 236 -7.91 8.09 28.99
C LEU A 236 -7.77 6.77 29.77
N ASN A 237 -6.54 6.38 30.11
CA ASN A 237 -6.31 5.21 30.95
C ASN A 237 -6.94 5.38 32.34
N LYS A 238 -6.77 6.53 32.99
CA LYS A 238 -7.39 6.83 34.29
C LYS A 238 -8.91 6.91 34.19
N TYR A 239 -9.43 7.42 33.07
CA TYR A 239 -10.85 7.44 32.77
C TYR A 239 -11.43 6.03 32.78
N HIS A 240 -10.88 5.13 31.96
CA HIS A 240 -11.39 3.76 31.86
C HIS A 240 -11.14 2.94 33.13
N SER A 241 -9.96 3.04 33.74
CA SER A 241 -9.59 2.18 34.88
C SER A 241 -10.15 2.65 36.22
N VAL A 242 -10.39 3.95 36.40
CA VAL A 242 -10.80 4.53 37.69
C VAL A 242 -12.16 5.20 37.60
N PHE A 243 -12.32 6.19 36.72
CA PHE A 243 -13.52 7.04 36.70
C PHE A 243 -14.80 6.28 36.38
N THR A 244 -14.76 5.37 35.40
CA THR A 244 -15.93 4.54 35.05
C THR A 244 -16.28 3.53 36.14
N GLN A 245 -15.29 3.08 36.92
CA GLN A 245 -15.47 2.09 37.98
C GLN A 245 -15.96 2.72 39.30
N ARG A 246 -15.77 4.03 39.46
CA ARG A 246 -16.10 4.78 40.67
C ARG A 246 -17.35 5.64 40.49
N PRO A 247 -18.54 5.19 40.95
CA PRO A 247 -19.77 5.98 40.83
C PRO A 247 -19.74 7.26 41.68
N ASP A 248 -18.92 7.28 42.73
CA ASP A 248 -18.76 8.38 43.68
C ASP A 248 -17.82 9.50 43.19
N MET A 249 -17.18 9.31 42.02
CA MET A 249 -16.24 10.27 41.44
C MET A 249 -16.90 11.06 40.30
N CYS A 250 -17.16 12.36 40.43
CA CYS A 250 -17.70 13.15 39.31
C CYS A 250 -16.67 13.91 38.48
N LEU A 251 -15.43 14.00 38.96
CA LEU A 251 -14.34 14.73 38.32
C LEU A 251 -13.18 13.80 38.02
N LEU A 252 -12.46 14.09 36.93
CA LEU A 252 -11.23 13.40 36.56
C LEU A 252 -10.15 14.41 36.19
N TYR A 253 -9.19 14.60 37.08
CA TYR A 253 -7.99 15.39 36.80
C TYR A 253 -6.75 14.51 36.68
N VAL A 254 -5.85 14.97 35.82
CA VAL A 254 -4.49 14.45 35.61
C VAL A 254 -3.58 15.64 35.45
N GLY A 255 -2.38 15.59 36.00
CA GLY A 255 -1.44 16.69 35.81
C GLY A 255 -0.15 16.56 36.58
N VAL A 256 0.27 17.65 37.21
CA VAL A 256 1.57 17.78 37.91
C VAL A 256 1.76 16.72 38.98
N GLU A 257 0.71 16.39 39.74
CA GLU A 257 0.76 15.37 40.80
C GLU A 257 0.97 13.96 40.24
N ASP A 258 0.51 13.71 39.02
CA ASP A 258 0.67 12.43 38.31
C ASP A 258 1.96 12.40 37.44
N GLY A 259 2.74 13.49 37.42
CA GLY A 259 3.97 13.62 36.62
C GLY A 259 3.76 13.85 35.12
N VAL A 260 2.51 14.09 34.70
CA VAL A 260 2.11 14.23 33.28
C VAL A 260 1.22 15.48 33.10
N PRO A 261 1.78 16.70 33.24
CA PRO A 261 1.00 17.94 33.09
C PRO A 261 0.50 18.10 31.64
N TYR A 262 -0.63 18.79 31.47
CA TYR A 262 -1.06 19.23 30.14
C TYR A 262 0.00 20.19 29.57
N PRO A 263 0.49 19.97 28.34
CA PRO A 263 1.56 20.79 27.77
C PRO A 263 1.05 22.19 27.40
N SER A 264 1.36 23.16 28.23
CA SER A 264 0.93 24.55 28.04
C SER A 264 1.50 25.12 26.73
N GLY A 265 0.62 25.62 25.87
CA GLY A 265 0.99 26.22 24.59
C GLY A 265 0.80 25.31 23.36
N VAL A 266 0.53 24.02 23.55
CA VAL A 266 0.32 23.09 22.42
C VAL A 266 -0.83 23.52 21.50
N ASP A 267 -1.94 24.03 22.07
CA ASP A 267 -3.09 24.51 21.30
C ASP A 267 -2.72 25.69 20.38
N GLN A 268 -1.80 26.53 20.84
CA GLN A 268 -1.31 27.65 20.04
C GLN A 268 -0.37 27.16 18.94
N ASN A 269 0.50 26.19 19.21
CA ASN A 269 1.36 25.59 18.20
C ASN A 269 0.55 24.94 17.08
N VAL A 270 -0.53 24.22 17.42
CA VAL A 270 -1.46 23.63 16.44
C VAL A 270 -2.09 24.70 15.55
N LYS A 271 -2.61 25.78 16.14
CA LYS A 271 -3.21 26.90 15.39
C LYS A 271 -2.18 27.59 14.50
N THR A 272 -1.02 27.91 15.03
CA THR A 272 0.07 28.55 14.27
C THR A 272 0.56 27.67 13.13
N TRP A 273 0.57 26.35 13.30
CA TRP A 273 0.88 25.43 12.21
C TRP A 273 -0.15 25.54 11.08
N LEU A 274 -1.45 25.53 11.40
CA LEU A 274 -2.53 25.69 10.43
C LEU A 274 -2.48 27.03 9.71
N ASP A 275 -2.24 28.13 10.43
CA ASP A 275 -2.14 29.47 9.84
C ASP A 275 -0.98 29.59 8.82
N ASN A 276 0.09 28.81 9.03
CA ASN A 276 1.25 28.77 8.13
C ASN A 276 1.08 27.77 6.96
N HIS A 277 0.05 26.93 6.98
CA HIS A 277 -0.21 25.87 5.99
C HIS A 277 -1.69 25.88 5.55
N PRO A 278 -2.12 26.93 4.81
CA PRO A 278 -3.50 27.11 4.36
C PRO A 278 -3.96 26.12 3.29
#